data_AF-A0A1V3XHE6-F1
#
_entry.id   AF-A0A1V3XHE6-F1
#
_cell.length_a   1.000
_cell.length_b   1.000
_cell.length_c   1.000
_cell.angle_alpha   90.00
_cell.angle_beta   90.00
_cell.angle_gamma   90.00
#
_symmetry.space_group_name_H-M   'P 1'
#
loop_
_entity.id
_entity.type
_entity.pdbx_description
1 polymer ?
#
loop_
_entity_poly.entity_id
_entity_poly.type
_entity_poly.pdbx_seq_one_letter_code
_entity_poly.pdbx_strand_id
1 'polypeptide(L)'
;MFPTLASLVEERMKDDPEMTHDVIHALNQWMYETWSFNYRDRIFATPVITLPIVDRALEELEWCLERGARTVLVRPARYPATAAAARSVSRSSTPSGKPASAPGSRFRCTHRTAAIRNS
;
A
#
# COMPACT_ATOMS: atom_id res chain seq x y z
N MET A 1 7.43 16.40 0.24
CA MET A 1 6.78 17.46 -0.58
C MET A 1 5.94 16.78 -1.66
N PHE A 2 4.77 17.32 -2.01
CA PHE A 2 3.77 16.79 -2.98
C PHE A 2 3.16 15.38 -2.75
N PRO A 3 2.65 15.06 -1.55
CA PRO A 3 2.03 13.76 -1.26
C PRO A 3 0.76 13.47 -2.10
N THR A 4 0.03 14.52 -2.49
CA THR A 4 -1.20 14.40 -3.28
C THR A 4 -0.93 14.03 -4.74
N LEU A 5 0.16 14.56 -5.32
CA LEU A 5 0.54 14.24 -6.71
C LEU A 5 0.93 12.77 -6.83
N ALA A 6 1.75 12.27 -5.91
CA ALA A 6 2.11 10.85 -5.80
C ALA A 6 0.88 9.95 -5.74
N SER A 7 -0.06 10.29 -4.85
CA SER A 7 -1.30 9.53 -4.68
C SER A 7 -2.15 9.51 -5.94
N LEU A 8 -2.21 10.62 -6.70
CA LEU A 8 -2.95 10.69 -7.97
C LEU A 8 -2.31 9.83 -9.06
N VAL A 9 -0.98 9.87 -9.19
CA VAL A 9 -0.24 9.06 -10.17
C VAL A 9 -0.46 7.58 -9.89
N GLU A 10 -0.27 7.16 -8.64
CA GLU A 10 -0.46 5.75 -8.24
C GLU A 10 -1.91 5.27 -8.41
N GLU A 11 -2.91 6.11 -8.17
CA GLU A 11 -4.32 5.72 -8.36
C GLU A 11 -4.71 5.63 -9.84
N ARG A 12 -4.24 6.57 -10.66
CA ARG A 12 -4.55 6.61 -12.10
C ARG A 12 -3.87 5.46 -12.85
N MET A 13 -2.68 5.04 -12.39
CA MET A 13 -1.85 4.03 -13.03
C MET A 13 -1.87 2.68 -12.31
N LYS A 14 -2.87 2.43 -11.46
CA LYS A 14 -3.01 1.17 -10.71
C LYS A 14 -2.96 -0.10 -11.59
N ASP A 15 -3.39 0.02 -12.85
CA ASP A 15 -3.48 -1.07 -13.81
C ASP A 15 -2.16 -1.30 -14.58
N ASP A 16 -1.22 -0.35 -14.48
CA ASP A 16 0.12 -0.41 -15.09
C ASP A 16 1.21 -0.02 -14.05
N PRO A 17 1.71 -1.01 -13.29
CA PRO A 17 2.72 -0.76 -12.28
C PRO A 17 4.08 -0.36 -12.88
N GLU A 18 4.42 -0.78 -14.10
CA GLU A 18 5.70 -0.42 -14.72
C GLU A 18 5.72 1.06 -15.10
N MET A 19 4.65 1.54 -15.74
CA MET A 19 4.49 2.96 -16.06
C MET A 19 4.47 3.83 -14.80
N THR A 20 3.86 3.33 -13.72
CA THR A 20 3.87 4.04 -12.42
C THR A 20 5.31 4.27 -11.93
N HIS A 21 6.19 3.27 -12.00
CA HIS A 21 7.59 3.42 -11.61
C HIS A 21 8.32 4.45 -12.46
N ASP A 22 8.12 4.44 -13.78
CA ASP A 22 8.79 5.39 -14.69
C ASP A 22 8.39 6.85 -14.41
N VAL A 23 7.10 7.09 -14.18
CA VAL A 23 6.59 8.44 -13.86
C VAL A 23 7.10 8.91 -12.50
N ILE A 24 7.17 8.02 -11.52
CA ILE A 24 7.69 8.34 -10.19
C ILE A 24 9.18 8.64 -10.23
N HIS A 25 9.95 7.88 -10.99
CA HIS A 25 11.37 8.16 -11.23
C HIS A 25 11.56 9.55 -11.86
N ALA A 26 10.80 9.87 -12.91
CA ALA A 26 10.85 11.19 -13.54
C ALA A 26 10.48 12.32 -12.57
N LEU A 27 9.50 12.10 -11.69
CA LEU A 27 9.13 13.04 -10.64
C LEU A 27 10.27 13.23 -9.63
N ASN A 28 10.89 12.14 -9.16
CA ASN A 28 12.01 12.19 -8.23
C ASN A 28 13.24 12.87 -8.83
N GLN A 29 13.52 12.64 -10.11
CA GLN A 29 14.58 13.32 -10.85
C GLN A 29 14.34 14.84 -10.89
N TRP A 30 13.15 15.27 -11.31
CA TRP A 30 12.80 16.69 -11.33
C TRP A 30 12.88 17.33 -9.93
N MET A 31 12.44 16.61 -8.89
CA MET A 31 12.55 17.09 -7.51
C MET A 31 14.01 17.25 -7.08
N TYR A 32 14.88 16.30 -7.43
CA TYR A 32 16.30 16.40 -7.12
C TYR A 32 16.95 17.60 -7.82
N GLU A 33 16.69 17.78 -9.12
CA GLU A 33 17.23 18.88 -9.92
C GLU A 33 16.76 20.26 -9.43
N THR A 34 15.49 20.37 -9.03
CA THR A 34 14.89 21.66 -8.65
C THR A 34 15.13 22.01 -7.19
N TRP A 35 15.03 21.04 -6.28
CA TRP A 35 15.01 21.28 -4.83
C TRP A 35 16.20 20.66 -4.08
N SER A 36 16.85 19.65 -4.67
CA SER A 36 17.78 18.73 -3.99
C SER A 36 17.11 17.94 -2.85
N PHE A 37 17.58 16.72 -2.55
CA PHE A 37 17.00 15.92 -1.47
C PHE A 37 17.36 16.40 -0.08
N ASN A 38 18.54 17.00 0.07
CA ASN A 38 18.98 17.63 1.29
C ASN A 38 19.53 19.03 0.99
N TYR A 39 18.71 20.05 1.20
CA TYR A 39 19.16 21.42 1.09
C TYR A 39 19.67 21.92 2.45
N ARG A 40 21.01 21.95 2.58
CA ARG A 40 21.77 22.49 3.73
C ARG A 40 21.31 21.95 5.10
N ASP A 41 20.92 20.68 5.18
CA ASP A 41 20.42 20.01 6.39
C ASP A 41 19.23 20.74 7.04
N ARG A 42 18.47 21.50 6.24
CA ARG A 42 17.34 22.30 6.70
C ARG A 42 16.04 21.91 6.01
N ILE A 43 16.10 21.55 4.74
CA ILE A 43 14.92 21.17 3.96
C ILE A 43 15.19 19.79 3.37
N PHE A 44 14.37 18.83 3.77
CA PHE A 44 14.42 17.45 3.28
C PHE A 44 13.27 17.24 2.30
N ALA A 45 13.58 17.19 1.01
CA ALA A 45 12.59 16.76 0.03
C ALA A 45 12.40 15.24 0.17
N THR A 46 11.15 14.81 0.32
CA THR A 46 10.79 13.39 0.48
C THR A 46 10.52 12.78 -0.90
N PRO A 47 11.49 12.07 -1.53
CA PRO A 47 11.23 11.31 -2.73
C PRO A 47 10.13 10.27 -2.49
N VAL A 48 9.40 9.95 -3.56
CA VAL A 48 8.28 9.01 -3.53
C VAL A 48 8.77 7.65 -3.98
N ILE A 49 8.45 6.59 -3.24
CA ILE A 49 8.80 5.23 -3.60
C ILE A 49 7.52 4.41 -3.67
N THR A 50 7.29 3.80 -4.82
CA THR A 50 6.16 2.89 -5.05
C THR A 50 6.62 1.45 -4.87
N LEU A 51 5.74 0.61 -4.30
CA LEU A 51 6.05 -0.78 -3.95
C LEU A 51 5.46 -1.90 -4.86
N PRO A 52 4.82 -1.66 -6.03
CA PRO A 52 4.24 -2.77 -6.81
C PRO A 52 5.28 -3.77 -7.34
N ILE A 53 6.49 -3.30 -7.63
CA ILE A 53 7.60 -4.10 -8.14
C ILE A 53 8.78 -3.85 -7.20
N VAL A 54 9.14 -4.85 -6.41
CA VAL A 54 10.11 -4.71 -5.31
C VAL A 54 11.50 -4.38 -5.85
N ASP A 55 11.92 -5.03 -6.93
CA ASP A 55 13.26 -4.82 -7.51
C ASP A 55 13.44 -3.36 -7.97
N ARG A 56 12.46 -2.81 -8.70
CA ARG A 56 12.48 -1.39 -9.12
C ARG A 56 12.40 -0.42 -7.93
N ALA A 57 11.65 -0.79 -6.88
CA ALA A 57 11.57 0.03 -5.67
C ALA A 57 12.91 0.10 -4.93
N LEU A 58 13.70 -0.98 -4.95
CA LEU A 58 15.05 -1.02 -4.37
C LEU A 58 16.03 -0.17 -5.17
N GLU A 59 16.02 -0.32 -6.50
CA GLU A 59 16.84 0.51 -7.40
C GLU A 59 16.58 2.01 -7.19
N GLU A 60 15.31 2.40 -7.08
CA GLU A 60 14.91 3.79 -6.83
C GLU A 60 15.35 4.28 -5.44
N LEU A 61 15.24 3.41 -4.43
CA LEU A 61 15.70 3.71 -3.08
C LEU A 61 17.21 3.95 -3.05
N GLU A 62 17.99 3.07 -3.67
CA GLU A 62 19.45 3.20 -3.78
C GLU A 62 19.84 4.50 -4.49
N TRP A 63 19.18 4.79 -5.62
CA TRP A 63 19.37 6.04 -6.36
C TRP A 63 19.10 7.29 -5.50
N CYS A 64 18.05 7.25 -4.67
CA CYS A 64 17.73 8.33 -3.73
C CYS A 64 18.76 8.47 -2.59
N LEU A 65 19.23 7.34 -2.06
CA LEU A 65 20.20 7.29 -0.95
C LEU A 65 21.57 7.84 -1.38
N GLU A 66 22.04 7.47 -2.57
CA GLU A 66 23.28 8.01 -3.16
C GLU A 66 23.27 9.54 -3.26
N ARG A 67 22.06 10.12 -3.46
CA ARG A 67 21.83 11.56 -3.59
C ARG A 67 21.53 12.26 -2.26
N GLY A 68 21.72 11.56 -1.15
CA GLY A 68 21.61 12.12 0.20
C GLY A 68 20.18 12.26 0.73
N ALA A 69 19.22 11.50 0.19
CA ALA A 69 17.89 11.43 0.77
C ALA A 69 17.94 10.90 2.21
N ARG A 70 17.21 11.57 3.12
CA ARG A 70 17.09 11.17 4.54
C ARG A 70 15.72 10.61 4.89
N THR A 71 14.74 10.86 4.04
CA THR A 71 13.35 10.50 4.25
C THR A 71 12.76 10.03 2.93
N VAL A 72 11.78 9.14 3.00
CA VAL A 72 11.07 8.61 1.82
C VAL A 72 9.57 8.65 2.09
N LEU A 73 8.79 8.87 1.04
CA LEU A 73 7.34 8.82 1.09
C LEU A 73 6.85 7.53 0.44
N VAL A 74 6.07 6.77 1.19
CA VAL A 74 5.41 5.56 0.71
C VAL A 74 3.91 5.77 0.89
N ARG A 75 3.12 5.48 -0.16
CA ARG A 75 1.66 5.52 -0.06
C ARG A 75 1.18 4.48 0.98
N PRO A 76 0.36 4.86 1.97
CA PRO A 76 -0.19 3.92 2.95
C PRO A 76 -1.38 3.16 2.34
N ALA A 77 -1.11 2.35 1.31
CA ALA A 77 -2.12 1.53 0.67
C ALA A 77 -1.60 0.12 0.41
N ARG A 78 -2.53 -0.83 0.42
CA ARG A 78 -2.29 -2.19 -0.08
C ARG A 78 -2.09 -2.11 -1.58
N TYR A 79 -0.90 -2.46 -2.07
CA TYR A 79 -0.72 -2.71 -3.49
C TYR A 79 -1.38 -4.05 -3.90
N PRO A 80 -2.07 -4.14 -5.05
CA PRO A 80 -2.55 -5.40 -5.57
C PRO A 80 -1.38 -6.38 -5.72
N ALA A 81 -1.57 -7.59 -5.19
CA ALA A 81 -0.59 -8.66 -5.35
C ALA A 81 -0.39 -8.91 -6.86
N THR A 82 0.85 -8.80 -7.34
CA THR A 82 1.21 -9.31 -8.66
C THR A 82 0.81 -10.79 -8.74
N ALA A 83 0.51 -11.32 -9.93
CA ALA A 83 -0.03 -12.68 -10.09
C ALA A 83 0.83 -13.78 -9.40
N ALA A 84 2.11 -13.51 -9.16
CA ALA A 84 2.99 -14.37 -8.37
C ALA A 84 2.61 -14.46 -6.88
N ALA A 85 2.22 -13.36 -6.25
CA ALA A 85 1.86 -13.29 -4.83
C ALA A 85 0.42 -13.76 -4.54
N ALA A 86 -0.46 -13.79 -5.55
CA ALA A 86 -1.82 -14.32 -5.39
C ALA A 86 -1.86 -15.84 -5.12
N ARG A 87 -0.80 -16.58 -5.44
CA ARG A 87 -0.74 -18.05 -5.32
C ARG A 87 -0.67 -18.57 -3.88
N SER A 88 -0.34 -17.74 -2.89
CA SER A 88 -0.17 -18.18 -1.49
C SER A 88 -1.38 -17.91 -0.59
N VAL A 89 -2.40 -17.16 -1.03
CA VAL A 89 -3.46 -16.65 -0.14
C VAL A 89 -4.76 -17.49 -0.14
N SER A 90 -4.85 -18.61 -0.87
CA SER A 90 -6.04 -19.48 -0.77
C SER A 90 -5.76 -20.98 -0.92
N ARG A 91 -5.48 -21.63 0.21
CA ARG A 91 -5.86 -23.05 0.44
C ARG A 91 -6.53 -23.18 1.81
N SER A 92 -7.68 -22.53 1.97
CA SER A 92 -8.74 -23.05 2.82
C SER A 92 -9.80 -23.66 1.91
N SER A 93 -9.62 -24.93 1.56
CA SER A 93 -10.62 -25.73 0.85
C SER A 93 -11.89 -25.82 1.69
N THR A 94 -12.88 -24.99 1.39
CA THR A 94 -14.26 -25.27 1.78
C THR A 94 -14.87 -26.09 0.64
N PRO A 95 -15.35 -27.34 0.86
CA PRO A 95 -16.03 -28.07 -0.19
C PRO A 95 -17.37 -27.37 -0.44
N SER A 96 -17.52 -26.78 -1.62
CA SER A 96 -18.79 -26.23 -2.10
C SER A 96 -19.75 -27.38 -2.45
N GLY A 97 -20.43 -27.91 -1.44
CA GLY A 97 -21.71 -28.59 -1.60
C GLY A 97 -22.80 -27.60 -1.23
N LYS A 98 -23.68 -27.24 -2.19
CA LYS A 98 -24.90 -26.48 -1.90
C LYS A 98 -25.69 -27.21 -0.80
N PRO A 99 -25.95 -26.62 0.38
CA PRO A 99 -26.89 -27.22 1.30
C PRO A 99 -28.30 -27.06 0.72
N ALA A 100 -28.96 -28.20 0.50
CA ALA A 100 -30.37 -28.25 0.19
C ALA A 100 -31.17 -27.54 1.29
N SER A 101 -32.13 -26.74 0.85
CA SER A 101 -33.10 -26.04 1.67
C SER A 101 -33.88 -27.00 2.58
N ALA A 102 -33.92 -26.72 3.89
CA ALA A 102 -34.94 -27.23 4.81
C ALA A 102 -35.21 -26.20 5.94
N PRO A 103 -36.43 -26.15 6.50
CA PRO A 103 -37.01 -24.93 7.01
C PRO A 103 -36.83 -24.70 8.52
N GLY A 104 -36.81 -23.42 8.90
CA GLY A 104 -37.34 -22.89 10.16
C GLY A 104 -36.74 -23.39 11.46
N SER A 105 -35.80 -22.63 12.03
CA SER A 105 -35.76 -22.45 13.49
C SER A 105 -35.15 -21.10 13.87
N ARG A 106 -35.87 -20.39 14.73
CA ARG A 106 -35.58 -19.05 15.24
C ARG A 106 -34.22 -19.01 15.95
N PHE A 107 -33.30 -18.19 15.45
CA PHE A 107 -32.12 -17.81 16.23
C PHE A 107 -32.49 -16.68 17.20
N ARG A 108 -32.56 -17.03 18.49
CA ARG A 108 -32.80 -16.11 19.62
C ARG A 108 -31.50 -15.36 19.91
N CYS A 109 -31.45 -14.07 19.59
CA CYS A 109 -30.40 -13.16 20.06
C CYS A 109 -30.54 -13.02 21.59
N THR A 110 -29.60 -13.54 22.37
CA THR A 110 -29.54 -13.28 23.81
C THR A 110 -28.50 -12.20 24.08
N HIS A 111 -29.01 -10.98 24.33
CA HIS A 111 -28.22 -9.89 24.91
C HIS A 111 -27.66 -10.33 26.26
N ARG A 112 -26.33 -10.38 26.37
CA ARG A 112 -25.61 -10.60 27.63
C ARG A 112 -25.39 -9.24 28.30
N THR A 113 -26.39 -8.75 29.04
CA THR A 113 -26.23 -7.58 29.91
C THR A 113 -25.58 -8.03 31.21
N ALA A 114 -24.36 -7.57 31.45
CA ALA A 114 -23.63 -7.77 32.70
C ALA A 114 -24.28 -6.95 33.83
N ALA A 115 -24.66 -7.61 34.92
CA ALA A 115 -25.05 -6.95 36.16
C ALA A 115 -24.02 -7.29 37.24
N ILE A 116 -23.26 -6.26 37.61
CA ILE A 116 -22.38 -6.16 38.77
C ILE A 116 -23.27 -6.22 40.02
N ARG A 117 -22.98 -7.11 40.97
CA ARG A 117 -23.64 -7.15 42.29
C ARG A 117 -22.57 -6.90 43.35
N ASN A 118 -22.73 -5.81 44.09
CA ASN A 118 -21.91 -5.39 45.21
C ASN A 118 -22.79 -5.45 46.48
N SER A 119 -22.18 -5.84 47.60
CA SER A 119 -22.75 -6.01 48.96
C SER A 119 -23.60 -7.26 49.21
#